data_AF-A0A3C1THX4-F1
#
_entry.id   AF-A0A3C1THX4-F1
#
_cell.length_a   1.000
_cell.length_b   1.000
_cell.length_c   1.000
_cell.angle_alpha   90.00
_cell.angle_beta   90.00
_cell.angle_gamma   90.00
#
_symmetry.space_group_name_H-M   'P 1'
#
loop_
_entity.id
_entity.type
_entity.pdbx_description
1 polymer ?
#
loop_
_entity_poly.entity_id
_entity_poly.type
_entity_poly.pdbx_seq_one_letter_code
_entity_poly.pdbx_strand_id
1 'polypeptide(L)' 'MARKIRMGMVGGGRGAFIGGVHRIAAAIDGEIDLVCGAFSSTPEKSKASGE' A
#
# COMPACT_ATOMS: atom_id res chain seq x y z
N MET A 1 -17.81 -5.92 15.44
CA MET A 1 -17.13 -4.86 14.66
C MET A 1 -17.32 -5.15 13.19
N ALA A 2 -17.50 -4.12 12.36
CA ALA A 2 -17.55 -4.30 10.91
C ALA A 2 -16.19 -4.80 10.39
N ARG A 3 -16.20 -5.56 9.29
CA ARG A 3 -14.98 -6.05 8.65
C ARG A 3 -14.30 -4.88 7.93
N LYS A 4 -13.00 -4.68 8.18
CA LYS A 4 -12.18 -3.69 7.47
C LYS A 4 -12.15 -3.90 5.96
N ILE A 5 -12.04 -2.81 5.21
CA ILE A 5 -11.92 -2.83 3.76
C ILE A 5 -10.53 -3.40 3.39
N ARG A 6 -10.51 -4.37 2.46
CA ARG A 6 -9.26 -4.92 1.92
C ARG A 6 -8.87 -4.12 0.69
N MET A 7 -7.78 -3.37 0.79
CA MET A 7 -7.26 -2.51 -0.28
C MET A 7 -6.09 -3.19 -1.00
N GLY A 8 -6.01 -2.98 -2.32
CA GLY A 8 -4.80 -3.18 -3.12
C GLY A 8 -4.27 -1.84 -3.64
N MET A 9 -2.96 -1.72 -3.82
CA MET A 9 -2.33 -0.47 -4.29
C MET A 9 -1.49 -0.68 -5.55
N VAL A 10 -1.51 0.29 -6.47
CA VAL A 10 -0.68 0.30 -7.69
C VAL A 10 0.19 1.55 -7.70
N GLY A 11 1.49 1.38 -7.90
CA GLY A 11 2.49 2.44 -7.74
C GLY A 11 2.82 2.76 -6.28
N GLY A 12 3.53 3.85 -6.01
CA GLY A 12 3.84 4.31 -4.64
C GLY A 12 4.78 3.40 -3.83
N GLY A 13 5.67 2.65 -4.50
CA GLY A 13 6.69 1.82 -3.87
C GLY A 13 7.78 2.58 -3.09
N ARG A 14 8.86 1.89 -2.72
CA ARG A 14 10.00 2.45 -1.98
C ARG A 14 10.51 3.73 -2.66
N GLY A 15 10.76 4.76 -1.85
CA GLY A 15 11.24 6.07 -2.32
C GLY A 15 10.15 7.01 -2.84
N ALA A 16 8.90 6.55 -3.02
CA ALA A 16 7.81 7.42 -3.44
C ALA A 16 7.14 8.08 -2.22
N PHE A 17 7.25 9.41 -2.12
CA PHE A 17 6.59 10.21 -1.09
C PHE A 17 5.07 9.97 -1.05
N ILE A 18 4.42 10.04 -2.23
CA ILE A 18 2.96 9.90 -2.35
C ILE A 18 2.48 8.53 -1.85
N GLY A 19 3.25 7.46 -2.10
CA GLY A 19 2.89 6.11 -1.66
C GLY A 19 2.85 5.97 -0.14
N GLY A 20 3.78 6.62 0.57
CA GLY A 20 3.75 6.70 2.03
C GLY A 20 2.51 7.43 2.55
N VAL A 21 2.17 8.58 1.94
CA VAL A 21 0.99 9.38 2.31
C VAL A 21 -0.30 8.58 2.17
N HIS A 22 -0.50 7.86 1.05
CA HIS A 22 -1.69 7.02 0.86
C HIS A 22 -1.79 5.88 1.88
N ARG A 23 -0.67 5.23 2.23
CA ARG A 23 -0.67 4.17 3.26
C ARG A 23 -1.02 4.71 4.63
N ILE A 24 -0.50 5.88 5.00
CA ILE A 24 -0.84 6.55 6.27
C ILE A 24 -2.33 6.90 6.29
N ALA A 25 -2.83 7.52 5.22
CA ALA A 25 -4.25 7.89 5.12
C ALA A 25 -5.18 6.67 5.19
N ALA A 26 -4.82 5.55 4.56
CA ALA A 26 -5.60 4.32 4.64
C ALA A 26 -5.61 3.71 6.06
N ALA A 27 -4.54 3.92 6.85
CA ALA A 27 -4.42 3.34 8.19
C ALA A 27 -4.98 4.24 9.31
N ILE A 28 -5.24 5.53 9.05
CA ILE A 28 -5.41 6.55 10.11
C ILE A 28 -6.66 6.36 10.97
N ASP A 29 -7.75 5.88 10.37
CA ASP A 29 -9.03 5.63 11.05
C ASP A 29 -9.22 4.15 11.45
N GLY A 30 -8.28 3.29 11.06
CA GLY A 30 -8.32 1.86 11.36
C GLY A 30 -9.31 1.04 10.52
N GLU A 31 -9.91 1.62 9.46
CA GLU A 31 -10.98 0.96 8.69
C GLU A 31 -10.49 0.18 7.46
N ILE A 32 -9.21 0.34 7.06
CA ILE A 32 -8.64 -0.26 5.85
C ILE A 32 -7.40 -1.08 6.18
N ASP A 33 -7.31 -2.27 5.57
CA ASP A 33 -6.09 -3.08 5.53
C ASP A 33 -5.56 -3.15 4.09
N LEU A 34 -4.30 -2.73 3.87
CA LEU A 34 -3.58 -2.95 2.62
C LEU A 34 -3.12 -4.41 2.56
N VAL A 35 -3.66 -5.20 1.63
CA VAL A 35 -3.43 -6.65 1.56
C VAL A 35 -2.66 -7.11 0.32
N CYS A 36 -2.49 -6.25 -0.68
CA CYS A 36 -1.72 -6.55 -1.88
C CYS A 36 -1.24 -5.27 -2.59
N GLY A 37 -0.32 -5.40 -3.55
CA GLY A 37 0.02 -4.29 -4.43
C GLY A 37 0.96 -4.64 -5.57
N ALA A 38 0.99 -3.75 -6.57
CA ALA A 38 1.93 -3.71 -7.68
C ALA A 38 2.67 -2.38 -7.63
N PHE A 39 3.78 -2.32 -6.90
CA PHE A 39 4.41 -1.07 -6.49
C PHE A 39 5.42 -0.51 -7.50
N SER A 40 5.89 -1.34 -8.42
CA SER A 40 6.78 -0.97 -9.51
C SER A 40 6.59 -1.91 -10.70
N SER A 41 6.94 -1.44 -11.90
CA SER A 41 7.05 -2.29 -13.09
C SER A 41 8.27 -3.21 -13.05
N THR A 42 9.30 -2.89 -12.25
CA THR A 42 10.45 -3.76 -12.01
C THR A 42 10.10 -4.78 -10.90
N PRO A 43 10.12 -6.10 -11.17
CA PRO A 43 9.69 -7.11 -10.21
C PRO A 43 10.40 -7.01 -8.85
N GLU A 44 11.70 -6.78 -8.84
CA GLU A 44 12.52 -6.72 -7.63
C GLU A 44 12.15 -5.49 -6.80
N LYS A 45 11.95 -4.34 -7.44
CA LYS A 45 11.52 -3.10 -6.76
C LYS A 45 10.10 -3.22 -6.21
N SER A 46 9.23 -3.89 -6.98
CA SER A 46 7.85 -4.13 -6.57
C SER A 46 7.79 -5.01 -5.33
N LYS A 47 8.52 -6.13 -5.35
CA LYS A 47 8.63 -7.06 -4.22
C LYS A 47 9.19 -6.36 -2.99
N ALA A 48 10.31 -5.66 -3.12
CA ALA A 48 10.91 -4.92 -2.02
C ALA A 48 9.93 -3.91 -1.39
N SER A 49 9.03 -3.31 -2.17
CA SER A 49 8.06 -2.34 -1.64
C SER A 49 6.89 -2.97 -0.88
N GLY A 50 6.65 -4.27 -1.06
CA GLY A 50 5.61 -5.03 -0.37
C GLY A 50 6.11 -5.94 0.75
N GLU A 51 7.42 -5.98 0.98
CA GLU A 51 8.08 -6.60 2.16
C GLU A 51 8.03 -5.64 3.36
#